data_AF-A0A3C0STZ5-F1
#
_entry.id   AF-A0A3C0STZ5-F1
#
_cell.length_a   1.000
_cell.length_b   1.000
_cell.length_c   1.000
_cell.angle_alpha   90.00
_cell.angle_beta   90.00
_cell.angle_gamma   90.00
#
_symmetry.space_group_name_H-M   'P 1'
#
loop_
_entity.id
_entity.type
_entity.pdbx_description
1 polymer ?
#
loop_
_entity_poly.entity_id
_entity_poly.type
_entity_poly.pdbx_seq_one_letter_code
_entity_poly.pdbx_strand_id
1 'polypeptide(L)' 'MNKECIICRKPLDNGILIYGRRICENCEKRLLTIETNTDFYEFYKNCIKKNLVQLIPRGVSDRCQDYR' A
#
# COMPACT_ATOMS: atom_id res chain seq x y z
N MET A 1 -2.69 6.35 19.17
CA MET A 1 -1.65 6.12 18.15
C MET A 1 -2.35 5.56 16.92
N ASN A 2 -2.84 6.44 16.05
CA ASN A 2 -3.88 6.09 15.08
C ASN A 2 -3.27 5.34 13.89
N LYS A 3 -3.58 4.05 13.83
CA LYS A 3 -3.18 3.14 12.75
C LYS A 3 -4.15 3.32 11.59
N GLU A 4 -3.95 4.39 10.83
CA GLU A 4 -4.85 4.80 9.75
C GLU A 4 -4.40 4.18 8.43
N CYS A 5 -5.39 3.80 7.61
CA CYS A 5 -5.12 3.34 6.25
C CYS A 5 -4.64 4.48 5.35
N ILE A 6 -3.60 4.26 4.55
CA ILE A 6 -3.09 5.30 3.62
C ILE A 6 -4.08 5.66 2.50
N ILE A 7 -5.07 4.82 2.24
CA ILE A 7 -6.01 4.98 1.12
C ILE A 7 -7.31 5.62 1.60
N CYS A 8 -7.96 5.03 2.60
CA CYS A 8 -9.26 5.49 3.10
C CYS A 8 -9.16 6.35 4.36
N ARG A 9 -7.96 6.51 4.95
CA ARG A 9 -7.71 7.20 6.23
C ARG A 9 -8.55 6.71 7.41
N LYS A 10 -9.20 5.56 7.28
CA LYS A 10 -9.96 4.95 8.37
C LYS A 10 -8.99 4.30 9.37
N PRO A 11 -9.24 4.43 10.68
CA PRO A 11 -8.54 3.65 11.69
C PRO A 11 -8.92 2.18 11.52
N LEU A 12 -7.93 1.30 11.42
CA LEU A 12 -8.18 -0.13 11.29
C LEU A 12 -7.24 -0.96 12.17
N ASP A 13 -7.80 -2.04 12.70
CA ASP A 13 -7.06 -3.10 13.38
C ASP A 13 -6.41 -4.07 12.38
N ASN A 14 -7.08 -4.38 11.26
CA ASN A 14 -6.68 -5.43 10.32
C ASN A 14 -6.35 -4.93 8.90
N GLY A 15 -5.33 -5.54 8.29
CA GLY A 15 -4.89 -5.30 6.91
C GLY A 15 -3.38 -5.48 6.73
N ILE A 16 -2.83 -4.94 5.64
CA ILE A 16 -1.40 -5.06 5.31
C ILE A 16 -0.59 -3.90 5.90
N LEU A 17 0.58 -4.21 6.47
CA LEU A 17 1.60 -3.23 6.84
C LEU A 17 2.77 -3.29 5.83
N ILE A 18 3.03 -2.20 5.11
CA ILE A 18 4.13 -2.09 4.14
C ILE A 18 4.97 -0.86 4.48
N TYR A 19 6.28 -1.03 4.73
CA TYR A 19 7.21 0.06 5.08
C TYR A 19 6.67 1.05 6.14
N GLY A 20 5.97 0.55 7.16
CA GLY A 20 5.40 1.40 8.23
C GLY A 20 4.08 2.11 7.87
N ARG A 21 3.56 1.92 6.66
CA ARG A 21 2.22 2.35 6.24
C ARG A 21 1.23 1.19 6.30
N ARG A 22 -0.01 1.47 6.70
CA ARG A 22 -1.07 0.45 6.79
C ARG A 22 -2.08 0.62 5.65
N ILE A 23 -2.56 -0.51 5.13
CA ILE A 23 -3.64 -0.59 4.16
C ILE A 23 -4.73 -1.46 4.78
N CYS A 24 -5.97 -0.97 4.73
CA CYS A 24 -7.12 -1.68 5.27
C CYS A 24 -7.44 -2.96 4.48
N GLU A 25 -7.97 -4.02 5.10
CA GLU A 25 -8.35 -5.25 4.37
C GLU A 25 -9.30 -4.94 3.20
N ASN A 26 -10.20 -3.98 3.38
CA ASN A 26 -11.18 -3.62 2.36
C ASN A 26 -10.50 -2.93 1.16
N CYS A 27 -9.39 -2.24 1.41
CA CYS A 27 -8.59 -1.54 0.43
C CYS A 27 -7.70 -2.53 -0.34
N GLU A 28 -7.12 -3.50 0.37
CA GLU A 28 -6.40 -4.65 -0.19
C GLU A 28 -7.31 -5.48 -1.09
N LYS A 29 -8.49 -5.90 -0.60
CA LYS A 29 -9.44 -6.66 -1.41
C LYS A 29 -9.84 -5.89 -2.66
N ARG A 30 -10.10 -4.58 -2.55
CA ARG A 30 -10.38 -3.74 -3.73
C ARG A 30 -9.19 -3.67 -4.68
N LEU A 31 -7.96 -3.57 -4.19
CA LEU A 31 -6.74 -3.61 -5.01
C LEU A 31 -6.60 -4.94 -5.77
N LEU A 32 -6.88 -6.07 -5.12
CA LEU A 32 -6.81 -7.40 -5.73
C LEU A 32 -7.92 -7.64 -6.76
N THR A 33 -9.07 -6.99 -6.59
CA THR A 33 -10.25 -7.17 -7.47
C THR A 33 -10.37 -6.09 -8.55
N ILE A 34 -9.55 -5.04 -8.51
CA ILE A 34 -9.59 -3.93 -9.46
C ILE A 34 -8.93 -4.32 -10.77
N GLU A 35 -9.61 -4.04 -11.88
CA GLU A 35 -9.02 -4.12 -13.21
C GLU A 35 -8.06 -2.94 -13.44
N THR A 36 -6.90 -3.23 -14.04
CA THR A 36 -5.84 -2.25 -14.33
C THR A 36 -6.24 -1.12 -15.26
N ASN A 37 -7.38 -1.24 -15.96
CA ASN A 37 -7.89 -0.24 -16.90
C ASN A 37 -8.87 0.76 -16.26
N THR A 38 -9.01 0.77 -14.93
CA THR A 38 -9.95 1.67 -14.24
C THR A 38 -9.22 2.86 -13.61
N ASP A 39 -9.89 4.02 -13.57
CA ASP A 39 -9.39 5.23 -12.88
C ASP A 39 -9.05 4.98 -11.40
N PHE A 40 -9.72 3.99 -10.80
CA PHE A 40 -9.39 3.54 -9.45
C PHE A 40 -7.97 2.98 -9.36
N TYR A 41 -7.53 2.18 -10.34
CA TYR A 41 -6.17 1.65 -10.34
C TYR A 41 -5.12 2.78 -10.34
N GLU A 42 -5.33 3.81 -11.15
CA GLU A 42 -4.43 4.98 -11.18
C GLU A 42 -4.43 5.76 -9.86
N PHE A 43 -5.60 5.94 -9.24
CA PHE A 43 -5.71 6.58 -7.93
C PHE A 43 -4.91 5.80 -6.87
N TYR A 44 -5.13 4.49 -6.80
CA TYR A 44 -4.43 3.62 -5.85
C TYR A 44 -2.92 3.61 -6.11
N LYS A 45 -2.50 3.51 -7.37
CA LYS A 45 -1.10 3.59 -7.80
C LYS A 45 -0.47 4.91 -7.38
N ASN A 46 -1.16 6.03 -7.53
CA ASN A 46 -0.68 7.34 -7.09
C ASN A 46 -0.57 7.46 -5.57
N CYS A 47 -1.53 6.93 -4.81
CA CYS A 47 -1.47 6.88 -3.35
C CYS A 47 -0.27 6.06 -2.86
N ILE A 48 -0.06 4.87 -3.44
CA ILE A 48 1.09 4.01 -3.17
C ILE A 48 2.38 4.74 -3.56
N LYS A 49 2.46 5.30 -4.76
CA LYS A 49 3.66 6.02 -5.23
C LYS A 49 4.03 7.17 -4.30
N LYS A 50 3.07 7.98 -3.86
CA LYS A 50 3.35 9.11 -2.95
C LYS A 50 3.75 8.66 -1.54
N ASN A 51 3.11 7.62 -1.01
CA ASN A 51 3.31 7.23 0.39
C ASN A 51 4.41 6.17 0.60
N LEU A 52 4.66 5.30 -0.38
CA LEU A 52 5.62 4.21 -0.29
C LEU A 52 6.95 4.54 -0.99
N VAL A 53 6.95 5.18 -2.16
CA VAL A 53 8.20 5.44 -2.91
C VAL A 53 9.11 6.45 -2.20
N GLN A 54 8.56 7.32 -1.35
CA GLN A 54 9.39 8.18 -0.50
C GLN A 54 10.10 7.42 0.63
N LEU A 55 9.54 6.27 1.03
CA LEU A 55 10.09 5.42 2.09
C LEU A 55 11.01 4.33 1.53
N ILE A 56 10.91 4.04 0.23
CA ILE A 56 11.85 3.16 -0.47
C ILE A 56 13.13 3.98 -0.71
N PRO A 57 14.24 3.66 -0.05
CA PRO A 57 15.49 4.39 -0.26
C PRO A 57 15.93 4.24 -1.72
N ARG A 58 16.06 5.37 -2.43
CA ARG A 58 16.55 5.41 -3.81
C ARG A 58 18.01 4.93 -3.83
N GLY A 59 18.25 3.74 -4.37
CA GLY A 59 19.58 3.15 -4.49
C GLY A 59 19.81 1.88 -3.66
N VAL A 60 18.80 1.34 -2.96
CA VAL A 60 18.93 0.02 -2.33
C VAL A 60 18.45 -1.05 -3.30
N SER A 61 19.37 -1.58 -4.08
CA SER A 61 19.31 -2.93 -4.61
C SER A 61 19.79 -3.88 -3.50
N ASP A 62 18.96 -4.21 -2.49
CA ASP A 62 19.34 -5.31 -1.60
C ASP A 62 18.14 -5.89 -0.83
N ARG A 63 17.92 -7.19 -1.05
CA ARG A 63 17.18 -8.18 -0.23
C ARG A 63 15.67 -8.01 -0.13
N CYS A 64 14.95 -8.21 -1.24
CA CYS A 64 13.70 -8.96 -1.13
C CYS A 64 14.10 -10.34 -0.58
N GLN A 65 13.69 -10.68 0.64
CA GLN A 65 13.90 -12.01 1.17
C GLN A 65 13.07 -12.96 0.31
N ASP A 66 13.74 -13.80 -0.50
CA ASP A 66 13.13 -14.96 -1.12
C ASP A 66 12.51 -15.80 0.02
N TYR A 67 11.17 -15.82 0.08
CA TYR A 67 10.46 -16.70 0.99
C TYR A 67 10.62 -18.12 0.45
N ARG A 68 11.49 -18.89 1.09
CA ARG A 68 11.82 -20.27 0.73
C ARG A 68 11.12 -21.26 1.65
#